data_AF-N9NQQ6-F1
#
_entry.id   AF-N9NQQ6-F1
#
_cell.length_a   1.000
_cell.length_b   1.000
_cell.length_c   1.000
_cell.angle_alpha   90.00
_cell.angle_beta   90.00
_cell.angle_gamma   90.00
#
_symmetry.space_group_name_H-M   'P 1'
#
loop_
_entity.id
_entity.type
_entity.pdbx_description
1 polymer ?
#
loop_
_entity_poly.entity_id
_entity_poly.type
_entity_poly.pdbx_seq_one_letter_code
_entity_poly.pdbx_strand_id
1 'polypeptide(L)'
;MSLDIGGAYVSCYVASDNYINAIKLALKKLNSDGLYPEEILQPINEIEVSSWGEYIHTTWPDHLDWFPNCIEFELAMKSSCVLYSPFAYYD
;
A
#
# COMPACT_ATOMS: atom_id res chain seq x y z
N MET A 1 16.12 -28.90 -5.74
CA MET A 1 16.62 -27.56 -5.39
C MET A 1 15.38 -26.69 -5.37
N SER A 2 14.83 -26.43 -4.19
CA SER A 2 13.66 -25.55 -4.08
C SER A 2 14.17 -24.16 -4.45
N LEU A 3 13.56 -23.50 -5.44
CA LEU A 3 13.75 -22.06 -5.53
C LEU A 3 13.07 -21.51 -4.28
N ASP A 4 13.84 -20.97 -3.33
CA ASP A 4 13.33 -19.94 -2.42
C ASP A 4 13.04 -18.73 -3.32
N ILE A 5 11.88 -18.76 -3.97
CA ILE A 5 11.32 -17.54 -4.57
C ILE A 5 10.74 -16.81 -3.37
N GLY A 6 11.28 -15.65 -3.01
CA GLY A 6 10.66 -14.85 -1.98
C GLY A 6 9.22 -14.48 -2.38
N GLY A 7 8.43 -14.10 -1.38
CA GLY A 7 7.00 -13.91 -1.54
C GLY A 7 6.65 -12.74 -2.46
N ALA A 8 5.38 -12.70 -2.89
CA ALA A 8 4.80 -11.51 -3.49
C ALA A 8 4.16 -10.64 -2.41
N TYR A 9 4.32 -9.33 -2.51
CA TYR A 9 3.69 -8.38 -1.59
C TYR A 9 3.02 -7.24 -2.36
N VAL A 10 2.08 -6.57 -1.68
CA VAL A 10 1.42 -5.36 -2.15
C VAL A 10 1.45 -4.33 -1.03
N SER A 11 1.90 -3.11 -1.34
CA SER A 11 1.83 -2.00 -0.40
C SER A 11 0.40 -1.48 -0.35
N CYS A 12 -0.15 -1.38 0.86
CA CYS A 12 -1.48 -0.82 1.12
C CYS A 12 -1.32 0.57 1.73
N TYR A 13 -1.96 1.57 1.13
CA TYR A 13 -1.96 2.96 1.61
C TYR A 13 -3.35 3.32 2.12
N VAL A 14 -3.43 3.77 3.37
CA VAL A 14 -4.68 4.17 4.01
C VAL A 14 -4.41 5.15 5.14
N ALA A 15 -5.30 6.14 5.33
CA ALA A 15 -5.25 7.07 6.45
C ALA A 15 -6.20 6.62 7.58
N SER A 16 -5.73 6.77 8.81
CA SER A 16 -6.44 6.37 10.02
C SER A 16 -5.83 7.08 11.24
N ASP A 17 -6.63 7.31 12.28
CA ASP A 17 -6.19 7.95 13.52
C ASP A 17 -5.14 7.15 14.30
N ASN A 18 -5.03 5.85 14.02
CA ASN A 18 -4.01 4.99 14.59
C ASN A 18 -3.69 3.79 13.69
N TYR A 19 -2.52 3.22 13.97
CA TYR A 19 -1.95 2.06 13.32
C TYR A 19 -2.86 0.80 13.30
N ILE A 20 -3.47 0.46 14.44
CA ILE A 20 -4.33 -0.73 14.55
C ILE A 20 -5.53 -0.61 13.61
N ASN A 21 -6.13 0.58 13.55
CA ASN A 21 -7.26 0.85 12.68
C ASN A 21 -6.82 0.88 11.20
N ALA A 22 -5.63 1.40 10.88
CA ALA A 22 -5.07 1.37 9.52
C ALA A 22 -4.95 -0.07 9.01
N ILE A 23 -4.37 -0.97 9.82
CA ILE A 23 -4.27 -2.40 9.49
C ILE A 23 -5.64 -3.03 9.29
N LYS A 24 -6.59 -2.77 10.20
CA LYS A 24 -7.94 -3.33 10.10
C LYS A 24 -8.63 -2.91 8.81
N LEU A 25 -8.48 -1.64 8.39
CA LEU A 25 -9.02 -1.15 7.12
C LEU A 25 -8.38 -1.86 5.92
N ALA A 26 -7.04 -1.94 5.90
CA ALA A 26 -6.31 -2.61 4.83
C ALA A 26 -6.70 -4.10 4.71
N LEU A 27 -6.67 -4.85 5.81
CA LEU A 27 -7.05 -6.28 5.83
C LEU A 27 -8.51 -6.49 5.43
N LYS A 28 -9.41 -5.62 5.89
CA LYS A 28 -10.82 -5.69 5.50
C LYS A 28 -10.99 -5.50 3.99
N LYS A 29 -10.29 -4.54 3.39
CA LYS A 29 -10.34 -4.32 1.93
C LYS A 29 -9.72 -5.48 1.16
N LEU A 30 -8.55 -5.96 1.58
CA LEU A 30 -7.89 -7.11 0.96
C LEU A 30 -8.83 -8.32 0.92
N ASN A 31 -9.45 -8.65 2.05
CA ASN A 31 -10.40 -9.75 2.15
C ASN A 31 -11.63 -9.53 1.25
N SER A 32 -12.17 -8.31 1.17
CA SER A 32 -13.30 -8.01 0.26
C SER A 32 -12.95 -8.14 -1.21
N ASP A 33 -11.67 -7.97 -1.55
CA ASP A 33 -11.14 -8.09 -2.92
C ASP A 33 -10.62 -9.50 -3.24
N GLY A 34 -10.77 -10.45 -2.32
CA GLY A 34 -10.33 -11.84 -2.50
C GLY A 34 -8.82 -12.05 -2.31
N LEU A 35 -8.14 -11.12 -1.65
CA LEU A 35 -6.72 -11.18 -1.34
C LEU A 35 -6.53 -11.57 0.14
N TYR A 36 -5.76 -12.64 0.37
CA TYR A 36 -5.57 -13.25 1.68
C TYR A 36 -4.08 -13.22 2.06
N PRO A 37 -3.58 -12.12 2.67
CA PRO A 37 -2.18 -12.02 3.03
C PRO A 37 -1.82 -13.04 4.13
N GLU A 38 -0.68 -13.71 3.98
CA GLU A 38 -0.15 -14.63 4.98
C GLU A 38 0.53 -13.88 6.14
N GLU A 39 1.19 -12.76 5.83
CA GLU A 39 1.90 -11.93 6.79
C GLU A 39 1.80 -10.43 6.49
N ILE A 40 2.09 -9.61 7.48
CA ILE A 40 2.25 -8.15 7.32
C ILE A 40 3.73 -7.82 7.52
N LEU A 41 4.38 -7.41 6.45
CA LEU A 41 5.79 -7.03 6.47
C LEU A 41 6.00 -5.77 7.34
N GLN A 42 7.05 -5.80 8.16
CA GLN A 42 7.45 -4.71 9.03
C GLN A 42 8.75 -4.05 8.52
N PRO A 43 8.98 -2.75 8.79
CA PRO A 43 8.08 -1.85 9.50
C PRO A 43 6.95 -1.36 8.59
N ILE A 44 5.81 -1.02 9.19
CA ILE A 44 4.80 -0.21 8.51
C ILE A 44 5.20 1.26 8.63
N ASN A 45 5.27 1.93 7.49
CA ASN A 45 5.74 3.30 7.40
C ASN A 45 4.58 4.29 7.34
N GLU A 46 4.77 5.44 7.98
CA GLU A 46 3.90 6.60 7.84
C GLU A 46 4.41 7.50 6.72
N ILE A 47 3.50 8.10 5.97
CA ILE A 47 3.82 9.03 4.89
C ILE A 47 2.89 10.23 5.05
N GLU A 48 3.48 11.43 5.05
CA GLU A 48 2.73 12.68 4.99
C GLU A 48 2.02 12.78 3.64
N VAL A 49 0.73 13.16 3.65
CA VAL A 49 -0.08 13.25 2.43
C VAL A 49 0.55 14.19 1.38
N SER A 50 1.18 15.28 1.84
CA SER A 50 1.90 16.22 0.98
C SER A 50 3.13 15.64 0.30
N SER A 51 3.70 14.56 0.85
CA SER A 51 4.90 13.90 0.33
C SER A 51 4.58 12.80 -0.68
N TRP A 52 3.31 12.54 -0.98
CA TRP A 52 2.88 11.46 -1.86
C TRP A 52 3.59 11.45 -3.21
N GLY A 53 3.65 12.60 -3.89
CA GLY A 53 4.27 12.71 -5.22
C GLY A 53 5.75 12.31 -5.20
N GLU A 54 6.53 12.87 -4.28
CA GLU A 54 7.94 12.53 -4.13
C GLU A 54 8.14 11.05 -3.77
N TYR A 55 7.28 10.52 -2.89
CA TYR A 55 7.31 9.13 -2.46
C TYR A 55 7.10 8.16 -3.63
N ILE A 56 6.07 8.36 -4.47
CA ILE A 56 5.83 7.46 -5.61
C ILE A 56 6.90 7.58 -6.68
N HIS A 57 7.44 8.78 -6.91
CA HIS A 57 8.57 8.99 -7.82
C HIS A 57 9.82 8.21 -7.39
N THR A 58 10.02 8.04 -6.09
CA THR A 58 11.18 7.32 -5.54
C THR A 58 10.92 5.82 -5.45
N THR A 59 9.72 5.42 -5.04
CA THR A 59 9.40 4.02 -4.72
C THR A 59 8.92 3.25 -5.94
N TRP A 60 8.19 3.90 -6.84
CA TRP A 60 7.55 3.28 -8.00
C TRP A 60 7.80 4.07 -9.29
N PRO A 61 9.05 4.39 -9.65
CA PRO A 61 9.38 5.26 -10.78
C PRO A 61 8.83 4.76 -12.13
N ASP A 62 8.72 3.45 -12.31
CA ASP A 62 8.26 2.83 -13.56
C ASP A 62 6.72 2.67 -13.65
N HIS A 63 5.98 2.99 -12.58
CA HIS A 63 4.54 2.71 -12.47
C HIS A 63 3.73 3.95 -12.08
N LEU A 64 4.27 5.15 -12.26
CA LEU A 64 3.66 6.40 -11.82
C LEU A 64 2.23 6.60 -12.34
N ASP A 65 1.97 6.20 -13.59
CA ASP A 65 0.66 6.30 -14.22
C ASP A 65 -0.41 5.41 -13.58
N TRP A 66 -0.02 4.47 -12.71
CA TRP A 66 -0.96 3.58 -11.99
C TRP A 66 -1.38 4.17 -10.64
N PHE A 67 -0.70 5.22 -10.18
CA PHE A 67 -0.99 5.87 -8.93
C PHE A 67 -1.85 7.13 -9.12
N PRO A 68 -2.73 7.45 -8.16
CA PRO A 68 -3.45 8.71 -8.17
C PRO A 68 -2.48 9.89 -8.06
N ASN A 69 -2.87 11.03 -8.63
CA ASN A 69 -2.17 12.28 -8.38
C ASN A 69 -2.36 12.74 -6.91
N CYS A 70 -1.61 13.76 -6.46
CA CYS A 70 -1.67 14.21 -5.07
C CYS A 70 -3.07 14.63 -4.58
N ILE A 71 -3.90 15.21 -5.46
CA ILE A 71 -5.26 15.64 -5.11
C ILE A 71 -6.16 14.42 -4.92
N GLU A 72 -6.09 13.46 -5.86
CA GLU A 72 -6.85 12.21 -5.79
C GLU A 72 -6.44 11.37 -4.58
N PHE A 73 -5.14 11.31 -4.28
CA PHE A 73 -4.61 10.64 -3.10
C PHE A 73 -5.15 11.28 -1.80
N GLU A 74 -5.09 12.60 -1.69
CA GLU A 74 -5.64 13.31 -0.52
C GLU A 74 -7.14 13.03 -0.33
N LEU A 75 -7.93 13.04 -1.41
CA LEU A 75 -9.35 12.70 -1.36
C LEU A 75 -9.59 11.24 -0.93
N ALA A 76 -8.78 10.31 -1.44
CA ALA A 76 -8.83 8.90 -1.05
C ALA A 76 -8.54 8.72 0.45
N MET A 77 -7.51 9.39 0.97
CA MET A 77 -7.16 9.35 2.40
C MET A 77 -8.27 9.91 3.28
N LYS A 78 -8.90 11.03 2.88
CA LYS A 78 -10.05 11.61 3.60
C LYS A 78 -11.29 10.71 3.58
N SER A 79 -11.41 9.83 2.60
CA SER A 79 -12.54 8.92 2.42
C SER A 79 -12.31 7.52 3.01
N SER A 80 -11.22 7.33 3.78
CA SER A 80 -10.79 6.02 4.30
C SER A 80 -10.67 4.94 3.22
N CYS A 81 -10.33 5.34 1.99
CA CYS A 81 -10.07 4.43 0.90
C CYS A 81 -8.72 3.74 1.12
N VAL A 82 -8.63 2.48 0.73
CA VAL A 82 -7.36 1.72 0.71
C VAL A 82 -6.90 1.67 -0.74
N LEU A 83 -5.69 2.18 -0.98
CA LEU A 83 -5.03 2.13 -2.28
C LEU A 83 -3.95 1.04 -2.27
N TYR A 84 -3.71 0.46 -3.44
CA TYR A 84 -2.71 -0.58 -3.62
C TYR A 84 -1.61 -0.13 -4.57
N SER A 85 -0.39 -0.56 -4.29
CA SER A 85 0.68 -0.58 -5.28
C SER A 85 0.47 -1.71 -6.30
N PRO A 86 1.28 -1.76 -7.37
CA PRO A 86 1.54 -3.02 -8.06
C PRO A 86 2.01 -4.10 -7.08
N PHE A 87 1.81 -5.38 -7.44
CA PHE A 87 2.50 -6.47 -6.76
C PHE A 87 3.99 -6.39 -7.05
N ALA A 88 4.79 -6.52 -6.00
CA ALA A 88 6.24 -6.65 -6.08
C ALA A 88 6.68 -7.96 -5.44
N TYR A 89 7.93 -8.34 -5.69
CA TYR A 89 8.54 -9.57 -5.19
C TYR A 89 9.74 -9.21 -4.32
N TYR A 90 10.01 -10.04 -3.32
CA TYR A 90 11.31 -10.07 -2.63
C TYR A 90 11.98 -11.41 -2.91
N ASP A 91 13.29 -11.48 -2.66
CA ASP A 91 14.05 -12.72 -2.62
C ASP A 91 14.24 -13.15 -1.15
#